data_AF-A0A0D0BHL8-F1
#
_entry.id   AF-A0A0D0BHL8-F1
#
_cell.length_a   1.000
_cell.length_b   1.000
_cell.length_c   1.000
_cell.angle_alpha   90.00
_cell.angle_beta   90.00
_cell.angle_gamma   90.00
#
_symmetry.space_group_name_H-M   'P 1'
#
loop_
_entity.id
_entity.type
_entity.pdbx_description
1 polymer ?
#
loop_
_entity_poly.entity_id
_entity_poly.type
_entity_poly.pdbx_seq_one_letter_code
_entity_poly.pdbx_strand_id
1 'polypeptide(L)' 'MQSDYCVRATCSAALGRGNTVILIKEAHATYDRIEVWNGGMVTIAHDVESEIEAELEEAGVNLLCMSDVPHLFSDR' A
#
# COMPACT_ATOMS: atom_id res chain seq x y z
N MET A 1 0.44 -0.35 12.12
CA MET A 1 -0.40 -1.06 11.13
C MET A 1 0.55 -1.70 10.14
N GLN A 2 0.29 -2.88 9.59
CA GLN A 2 1.25 -3.62 8.77
C GLN A 2 0.77 -3.64 7.31
N SER A 3 1.44 -2.89 6.42
CA SER A 3 1.03 -2.68 5.02
C SER A 3 1.04 -3.97 4.18
N ASP A 4 2.06 -4.81 4.34
CA ASP A 4 2.27 -6.05 3.58
C ASP A 4 1.21 -7.13 3.85
N TYR A 5 0.50 -7.02 4.99
CA TYR A 5 -0.54 -7.98 5.36
C TYR A 5 -1.93 -7.37 5.37
N CYS A 6 -2.21 -6.45 6.29
CA CYS A 6 -3.58 -5.98 6.53
C CYS A 6 -4.06 -5.01 5.43
N VAL A 7 -3.19 -4.10 4.99
CA VAL A 7 -3.54 -3.11 3.96
C VAL A 7 -3.73 -3.82 2.63
N ARG A 8 -2.75 -4.64 2.22
CA ARG A 8 -2.87 -5.43 0.98
C ARG A 8 -4.13 -6.28 0.95
N ALA A 9 -4.38 -7.08 1.98
CA ALA A 9 -5.56 -7.95 2.03
C ALA A 9 -6.89 -7.16 1.97
N THR A 10 -6.94 -6.01 2.63
CA THR A 10 -8.13 -5.15 2.62
C THR A 10 -8.37 -4.56 1.24
N CYS A 11 -7.33 -4.02 0.60
CA CYS A 11 -7.39 -3.45 -0.75
C CYS A 11 -7.84 -4.51 -1.77
N SER A 12 -7.23 -5.70 -1.77
CA SER A 12 -7.62 -6.78 -2.68
C SER A 12 -9.08 -7.22 -2.47
N ALA A 13 -9.52 -7.34 -1.21
CA ALA A 13 -10.91 -7.70 -0.92
C ALA A 13 -11.90 -6.61 -1.35
N ALA A 14 -11.54 -5.33 -1.21
CA ALA A 14 -12.37 -4.20 -1.64
C ALA A 14 -12.49 -4.13 -3.17
N LEU A 15 -11.36 -4.30 -3.89
CA LEU A 15 -11.33 -4.38 -5.35
C LEU A 15 -12.15 -5.56 -5.86
N GLY A 16 -12.00 -6.75 -5.26
CA GLY A 16 -12.77 -7.94 -5.64
C GLY A 16 -14.29 -7.79 -5.44
N ARG A 17 -14.73 -6.82 -4.63
CA ARG A 17 -16.15 -6.45 -4.44
C ARG A 17 -16.61 -5.34 -5.40
N GLY A 18 -15.74 -4.84 -6.29
CA GLY A 18 -16.05 -3.78 -7.24
C GLY A 18 -15.97 -2.37 -6.67
N ASN A 19 -15.30 -2.17 -5.53
CA ASN A 19 -15.09 -0.82 -4.99
C ASN A 19 -13.94 -0.13 -5.70
N THR A 20 -14.05 1.19 -5.88
CA THR A 20 -12.90 2.04 -6.14
C THR A 20 -12.10 2.20 -4.86
N VAL A 21 -10.81 1.82 -4.90
CA VAL A 21 -9.91 1.91 -3.75
C VAL A 21 -8.89 3.02 -3.99
N ILE A 22 -8.70 3.85 -2.96
CA ILE A 22 -7.67 4.88 -2.91
C ILE A 22 -6.76 4.53 -1.73
N LEU A 23 -5.46 4.53 -1.95
CA LEU A 23 -4.45 4.36 -0.92
C LEU A 23 -3.57 5.61 -0.88
N ILE A 24 -3.43 6.20 0.30
CA ILE A 24 -2.59 7.38 0.47
C ILE A 24 -1.19 6.93 0.85
N LYS A 25 -0.22 7.31 0.02
CA LYS A 25 1.21 7.08 0.26
C LYS A 25 1.63 7.67 1.59
N GLU A 26 2.56 7.01 2.28
CA GLU A 26 3.08 7.42 3.60
C GLU A 26 2.03 7.44 4.74
N ALA A 27 0.75 7.17 4.46
CA ALA A 27 -0.31 7.05 5.47
C ALA A 27 -0.42 5.62 6.03
N HIS A 28 0.49 4.74 5.65
CA HIS A 28 0.63 3.38 6.14
C HIS A 28 2.09 3.08 6.49
N ALA A 29 2.33 1.96 7.17
CA ALA A 29 3.67 1.59 7.59
C ALA A 29 3.83 0.08 7.55
N THR A 30 5.06 -0.36 7.48
CA THR A 30 5.41 -1.78 7.60
C THR A 30 6.67 -1.93 8.45
N TYR A 31 7.10 -3.16 8.65
CA TYR A 31 8.34 -3.50 9.33
C TYR A 31 9.38 -3.95 8.32
N ASP A 32 10.64 -3.88 8.72
CA ASP A 32 11.72 -4.52 8.00
C ASP A 32 11.39 -6.02 7.81
N ARG A 33 11.53 -6.51 6.58
CA ARG A 33 11.20 -7.89 6.21
C ARG A 33 12.47 -8.72 6.15
N ILE A 34 12.52 -9.79 6.94
CA ILE A 34 13.62 -10.76 6.89
C ILE A 34 13.37 -11.72 5.73
N GLU A 35 14.24 -11.67 4.72
CA GLU A 35 14.20 -12.55 3.56
C GLU A 35 14.86 -13.89 3.86
N VAL A 36 14.06 -14.81 4.42
CA VAL A 36 14.51 -16.17 4.77
C VAL A 36 15.12 -16.91 3.57
N TRP A 37 14.62 -16.61 2.36
CA TRP A 37 15.03 -17.25 1.10
C TRP A 37 16.28 -16.61 0.49
N ASN A 38 16.64 -15.40 0.90
CA ASN A 38 17.78 -14.65 0.37
C ASN A 38 18.96 -14.61 1.37
N GLY A 39 19.17 -15.72 2.09
CA GLY A 39 20.26 -15.85 3.06
C GLY A 39 20.07 -15.03 4.35
N GLY A 40 18.83 -14.62 4.67
CA GLY A 40 18.55 -13.82 5.88
C GLY A 40 18.85 -12.33 5.72
N MET A 41 18.97 -11.83 4.48
CA MET A 41 19.02 -10.39 4.23
C MET A 41 17.74 -9.70 4.72
N VAL A 42 17.87 -8.42 5.06
CA VAL A 42 16.77 -7.60 5.57
C VAL A 42 16.42 -6.56 4.52
N THR A 43 15.18 -6.58 4.05
CA THR A 43 14.60 -5.51 3.24
C THR A 43 14.04 -4.46 4.19
N ILE A 44 14.49 -3.21 4.07
CA ILE A 44 14.05 -2.15 4.96
C ILE A 44 12.57 -1.81 4.72
N ALA A 45 11.87 -1.36 5.76
CA ALA A 45 10.44 -1.11 5.72
C ALA A 45 9.99 -0.20 4.57
N HIS A 46 10.78 0.82 4.23
CA HIS A 46 10.50 1.72 3.12
C HIS A 46 10.48 1.04 1.75
N ASP A 47 11.40 0.09 1.53
CA ASP A 47 11.47 -0.67 0.28
C ASP A 47 10.30 -1.66 0.21
N VAL A 48 9.97 -2.31 1.33
CA VAL A 48 8.79 -3.19 1.44
C VAL A 48 7.50 -2.40 1.17
N GLU A 49 7.38 -1.20 1.72
CA GLU A 49 6.23 -0.32 1.48
C GLU A 49 6.09 -0.01 -0.01
N SER A 50 7.19 0.39 -0.66
CA SER A 50 7.23 0.71 -2.09
C SER A 50 6.88 -0.49 -2.97
N GLU A 51 7.34 -1.70 -2.62
CA GLU A 51 6.96 -2.94 -3.31
C GLU A 51 5.44 -3.18 -3.24
N ILE A 52 4.85 -3.04 -2.05
CA ILE A 52 3.41 -3.29 -1.85
C ILE A 52 2.56 -2.22 -2.52
N GLU A 53 2.98 -0.95 -2.49
CA GLU A 53 2.33 0.12 -3.23
C GLU A 53 2.28 -0.19 -4.73
N ALA A 54 3.40 -0.62 -5.32
CA ALA A 54 3.46 -1.00 -6.74
C ALA A 54 2.53 -2.19 -7.06
N GLU A 55 2.54 -3.26 -6.23
CA GLU A 55 1.62 -4.40 -6.38
C GLU A 55 0.14 -3.98 -6.36
N LEU A 56 -0.21 -3.04 -5.47
CA LEU A 56 -1.58 -2.57 -5.31
C LEU A 56 -2.00 -1.64 -6.45
N GLU A 57 -1.11 -0.79 -6.93
CA GLU A 57 -1.35 0.05 -8.11
C GLU A 57 -1.61 -0.80 -9.34
N GLU A 58 -0.78 -1.82 -9.59
CA GLU A 58 -0.98 -2.80 -10.67
C GLU A 58 -2.31 -3.54 -10.54
N ALA A 59 -2.76 -3.82 -9.31
CA ALA A 59 -4.06 -4.43 -9.04
C ALA A 59 -5.26 -3.48 -9.26
N GLY A 60 -5.03 -2.18 -9.47
CA GLY A 60 -6.06 -1.18 -9.74
C GLY A 60 -6.41 -0.28 -8.55
N VAL A 61 -5.59 -0.25 -7.49
CA VAL A 61 -5.70 0.77 -6.43
C VAL A 61 -5.16 2.10 -6.95
N ASN A 62 -5.84 3.20 -6.64
CA ASN A 62 -5.34 4.54 -6.95
C ASN A 62 -4.42 5.01 -5.83
N LEU A 63 -3.13 5.18 -6.12
CA LEU A 63 -2.17 5.77 -5.19
C LEU A 63 -2.22 7.30 -5.26
N LEU A 64 -2.30 7.96 -4.11
CA LEU A 64 -2.26 9.42 -4.00
C LEU A 64 -1.32 9.86 -2.89
N CYS A 65 -0.78 11.07 -3.00
CA CYS A 65 0.04 11.66 -1.97
C CYS A 65 -0.81 12.34 -0.89
N MET A 66 -0.24 12.53 0.30
CA MET A 66 -0.89 13.30 1.38
C MET A 66 -1.27 14.73 0.94
N SER A 67 -0.54 15.31 -0.03
CA SER A 67 -0.86 16.60 -0.64
C SER A 67 -2.18 16.63 -1.39
N ASP A 68 -2.66 15.48 -1.86
CA ASP A 68 -3.86 15.38 -2.71
C ASP A 68 -5.13 15.24 -1.87
N VAL A 69 -5.00 14.82 -0.61
CA VAL A 69 -6.10 14.58 0.33
C VAL A 69 -7.03 15.80 0.50
N PRO A 70 -6.53 17.04 0.66
CA PRO A 70 -7.40 18.22 0.77
C PRO A 70 -8.22 18.47 -0.50
N HIS A 71 -7.76 17.99 -1.65
CA HIS A 71 -8.38 18.24 -2.95
C HIS A 71 -9.40 17.17 -3.35
N LEU A 72 -9.39 16.01 -2.69
CA LEU A 72 -10.15 14.81 -3.07
C LEU A 72 -11.67 14.99 -3.15
N PHE A 73 -12.20 15.98 -2.43
CA PHE A 73 -13.64 16.28 -2.33
C PHE A 73 -13.94 17.77 -2.52
N SER A 74 -13.03 18.52 -3.14
CA SER A 74 -13.19 19.98 -3.31
C SER A 74 -14.38 20.36 -4.19
N ASP A 75 -14.90 19.41 -4.96
CA ASP A 75 -15.99 19.50 -5.92
C ASP A 75 -17.28 18.83 -5.43
N ARG A 76 -17.39 18.52 -4.13
CA ARG A 76 -18.61 18.04 -3.47
C ARG A 76 -19.30 19.08 -2.60
#